data_AF-A0A5P2BY90-F1
#
_entry.id   AF-A0A5P2BY90-F1
#
_cell.length_a   1.000
_cell.length_b   1.000
_cell.length_c   1.000
_cell.angle_alpha   90.00
_cell.angle_beta   90.00
_cell.angle_gamma   90.00
#
_symmetry.space_group_name_H-M   'P 1'
#
loop_
_entity.id
_entity.type
_entity.pdbx_description
1 polymer ?
#
loop_
_entity_poly.entity_id
_entity_poly.type
_entity_poly.pdbx_seq_one_letter_code
_entity_poly.pdbx_strand_id
1 'polypeptide(L)'
;MVALTPLGNLPYPQPADNADIPVHLQSLAEAVDGRTVLRFADAAARDAKVTDPIPGMIAWLNNPGRHFYFTTGKLWAPLSLGPAHWSSTLSGTTTSTSYVETLTGATEPFAFTFLAPPYGVAVLTVGARFNNSAAGLAYFSASVKQGTRVVTAAADSRAAVVGGTNQVTASMQIPMTGLTPGAAYTVTGAYRTTAGTLTLSNRYLTITSLI
;
A
#
# COMPACT_ATOMS: atom_id res chain seq x y z
N MET A 1 -4.12 13.88 44.95
CA MET A 1 -3.29 13.18 43.93
C MET A 1 -4.23 12.18 43.27
N VAL A 2 -4.55 12.36 41.99
CA VAL A 2 -5.74 11.77 41.37
C VAL A 2 -5.53 10.30 41.05
N ALA A 3 -6.42 9.42 41.53
CA ALA A 3 -6.45 8.01 41.16
C ALA A 3 -6.95 7.86 39.71
N LEU A 4 -6.43 6.86 39.00
CA LEU A 4 -6.71 6.65 37.58
C LEU A 4 -7.46 5.34 37.38
N THR A 5 -8.46 5.34 36.49
CA THR A 5 -9.17 4.10 36.13
C THR A 5 -8.19 3.09 35.52
N PRO A 6 -8.27 1.79 35.82
CA PRO A 6 -7.31 0.78 35.35
C PRO A 6 -7.23 0.64 33.81
N LEU A 7 -8.35 0.83 33.12
CA LEU A 7 -8.46 0.58 31.68
C LEU A 7 -8.17 1.84 30.86
N GLY A 8 -8.65 2.99 31.36
CA GLY A 8 -8.63 4.25 30.62
C GLY A 8 -7.72 5.30 31.21
N ASN A 9 -6.94 5.04 32.28
CA ASN A 9 -6.18 6.06 33.03
C ASN A 9 -6.94 7.40 33.21
N LEU A 10 -8.27 7.34 33.41
CA LEU A 10 -9.11 8.52 33.56
C LEU A 10 -9.12 8.96 35.02
N PRO A 11 -9.05 10.27 35.29
CA PRO A 11 -9.16 10.78 36.65
C PRO A 11 -10.55 10.46 37.20
N TYR A 12 -10.60 9.94 38.43
CA TYR A 12 -11.86 9.76 39.15
C TYR A 12 -11.73 10.16 40.63
N PRO A 13 -12.79 10.72 41.24
CA PRO A 13 -12.74 11.17 42.64
C PRO A 13 -12.50 10.02 43.63
N GLN A 14 -11.66 10.25 44.62
CA GLN A 14 -11.46 9.37 45.78
C GLN A 14 -12.24 9.87 47.01
N PRO A 15 -12.56 8.98 47.97
CA PRO A 15 -13.17 9.38 49.23
C PRO A 15 -12.37 10.41 50.05
N ALA A 16 -11.06 10.51 49.82
CA ALA A 16 -10.18 11.47 50.48
C ALA A 16 -10.02 12.80 49.72
N ASP A 17 -10.59 12.92 48.52
CA ASP A 17 -10.55 14.17 47.75
C ASP A 17 -11.59 15.16 48.28
N ASN A 18 -11.28 16.45 48.17
CA ASN A 18 -12.23 17.51 48.52
C ASN A 18 -13.48 17.42 47.63
N ALA A 19 -14.66 17.67 48.19
CA ALA A 19 -15.92 17.64 47.45
C ALA A 19 -16.05 18.85 46.51
N ASP A 20 -15.42 18.79 45.34
CA ASP A 20 -15.46 19.82 44.29
C ASP A 20 -15.91 19.23 42.95
N ILE A 21 -17.23 19.23 42.72
CA ILE A 21 -17.86 18.64 41.53
C ILE A 21 -17.39 19.32 40.23
N PRO A 22 -17.30 20.66 40.13
CA PRO A 22 -16.76 21.33 38.94
C PRO A 22 -15.36 20.86 38.55
N VAL A 23 -14.42 20.79 39.50
CA VAL A 23 -13.03 20.36 39.23
C VAL A 23 -12.97 18.89 38.79
N HIS A 24 -13.79 18.04 39.40
CA HIS A 24 -13.86 16.63 39.03
C HIS A 24 -14.40 16.41 37.61
N LEU A 25 -15.41 17.17 37.20
CA LEU A 25 -15.95 17.09 35.83
C LEU A 25 -14.99 17.69 34.80
N GLN A 26 -14.34 18.81 35.11
CA GLN A 26 -13.37 19.43 34.21
C GLN A 26 -12.17 18.50 33.95
N SER A 27 -11.58 17.94 35.02
CA SER A 27 -10.43 17.04 34.88
C SER A 27 -10.77 15.78 34.08
N LEU A 28 -11.98 15.24 34.23
CA LEU A 28 -12.46 14.15 33.39
C LEU A 28 -12.61 14.58 31.92
N ALA A 29 -13.22 15.74 31.66
CA ALA A 29 -13.41 16.24 30.30
C ALA A 29 -12.09 16.47 29.57
N GLU A 30 -11.11 17.11 30.22
CA GLU A 30 -9.76 17.32 29.68
C GLU A 30 -9.05 15.99 29.38
N ALA A 31 -9.20 15.00 30.27
CA ALA A 31 -8.62 13.68 30.08
C ALA A 31 -9.27 12.86 28.95
N VAL A 32 -10.58 13.06 28.71
CA VAL A 32 -11.34 12.37 27.66
C VAL A 32 -11.10 13.01 26.30
N ASP A 33 -11.02 14.35 26.23
CA ASP A 33 -10.84 15.09 24.96
C ASP A 33 -9.54 14.68 24.24
N GLY A 34 -8.44 14.54 24.98
CA GLY A 34 -7.16 14.05 24.46
C GLY A 34 -7.15 12.57 24.03
N ARG A 35 -8.23 11.81 24.29
CA ARG A 35 -8.33 10.35 24.06
C ARG A 35 -9.44 9.93 23.12
N THR A 36 -10.15 10.89 22.53
CA THR A 36 -11.15 10.64 21.48
C THR A 36 -10.58 9.85 20.30
N VAL A 37 -9.26 9.94 20.06
CA VAL A 37 -8.52 9.04 19.17
C VAL A 37 -7.60 8.15 20.01
N LEU A 38 -7.76 6.83 19.91
CA LEU A 38 -6.88 5.86 20.56
C LEU A 38 -5.47 5.96 19.96
N ARG A 39 -4.49 6.49 20.71
CA ARG A 39 -3.10 6.66 20.25
C ARG A 39 -2.19 5.62 20.89
N PHE A 40 -1.40 4.94 20.08
CA PHE A 40 -0.41 3.97 20.52
C PHE A 40 0.95 4.24 19.90
N ALA A 41 2.02 3.79 20.57
CA ALA A 41 3.38 3.91 20.04
C ALA A 41 3.52 3.11 18.73
N ASP A 42 3.02 1.87 18.72
CA ASP A 42 3.07 0.93 17.61
C ASP A 42 1.92 -0.10 17.70
N ALA A 43 1.90 -1.06 16.78
CA ALA A 43 0.90 -2.11 16.73
C ALA A 43 0.91 -3.03 17.97
N ALA A 44 2.09 -3.36 18.51
CA ALA A 44 2.20 -4.24 19.67
C ALA A 44 1.61 -3.58 20.93
N ALA A 45 1.90 -2.29 21.13
CA ALA A 45 1.35 -1.50 22.23
C ALA A 45 -0.19 -1.36 22.14
N ARG A 46 -0.73 -1.31 20.92
CA ARG A 46 -2.19 -1.35 20.68
C ARG A 46 -2.75 -2.72 21.02
N ASP A 47 -2.18 -3.79 20.47
CA ASP A 47 -2.72 -5.15 20.58
C ASP A 47 -2.65 -5.68 22.03
N ALA A 48 -1.69 -5.19 22.84
CA ALA A 48 -1.63 -5.47 24.27
C ALA A 48 -2.74 -4.76 25.09
N LYS A 49 -3.25 -3.61 24.61
CA LYS A 49 -4.24 -2.79 25.32
C LYS A 49 -5.66 -2.99 24.82
N VAL A 50 -5.82 -3.34 23.55
CA VAL A 50 -7.11 -3.58 22.89
C VAL A 50 -7.23 -5.06 22.58
N THR A 51 -7.69 -5.83 23.57
CA THR A 51 -7.74 -7.30 23.50
C THR A 51 -8.99 -7.83 22.81
N ASP A 52 -10.09 -7.06 22.74
CA ASP A 52 -11.31 -7.42 22.03
C ASP A 52 -11.82 -6.26 21.14
N PRO A 53 -11.11 -5.94 20.05
CA PRO A 53 -11.52 -4.88 19.13
C PRO A 53 -12.79 -5.23 18.35
N ILE A 54 -13.65 -4.23 18.19
CA ILE A 54 -14.89 -4.31 17.39
C ILE A 54 -14.70 -3.68 16.00
N PRO A 55 -15.35 -4.20 14.94
CA PRO A 55 -15.27 -3.59 13.62
C PRO A 55 -15.67 -2.11 13.63
N GLY A 56 -14.90 -1.28 12.93
CA GLY A 56 -15.10 0.18 12.88
C GLY A 56 -14.33 0.98 13.95
N MET A 57 -13.70 0.31 14.93
CA MET A 57 -12.82 0.98 15.88
C MET A 57 -11.61 1.60 15.17
N ILE A 58 -11.21 2.83 15.55
CA ILE A 58 -10.09 3.56 14.94
C ILE A 58 -8.99 3.82 15.98
N ALA A 59 -7.73 3.69 15.56
CA ALA A 59 -6.55 3.98 16.37
C ALA A 59 -5.47 4.68 15.53
N TRP A 60 -4.73 5.60 16.13
CA TRP A 60 -3.52 6.19 15.58
C TRP A 60 -2.28 5.46 16.10
N LEU A 61 -1.35 5.12 15.20
CA LEU A 61 -0.04 4.58 15.56
C LEU A 61 1.04 5.62 15.27
N ASN A 62 1.85 6.00 16.26
CA ASN A 62 2.97 6.93 16.09
C ASN A 62 4.02 6.37 15.12
N ASN A 63 4.28 5.07 15.20
CA ASN A 63 5.01 4.31 14.20
C ASN A 63 4.03 3.31 13.56
N PRO A 64 3.63 3.46 12.29
CA PRO A 64 4.27 4.22 11.20
C PRO A 64 3.67 5.63 10.92
N GLY A 65 2.97 6.25 11.88
CA GLY A 65 2.47 7.63 11.75
C GLY A 65 1.18 7.73 10.92
N ARG A 66 0.18 6.89 11.21
CA ARG A 66 -1.12 6.92 10.50
C ARG A 66 -2.26 6.31 11.31
N HIS A 67 -3.49 6.61 10.90
CA HIS A 67 -4.70 5.97 11.41
C HIS A 67 -4.85 4.55 10.87
N PHE A 68 -5.34 3.67 11.73
CA PHE A 68 -5.78 2.31 11.46
C PHE A 68 -7.22 2.17 11.93
N TYR A 69 -7.99 1.33 11.26
CA TYR A 69 -9.30 0.89 11.70
C TYR A 69 -9.35 -0.62 11.79
N PHE A 70 -10.20 -1.14 12.67
CA PHE A 70 -10.42 -2.56 12.81
C PHE A 70 -11.48 -3.02 11.81
N THR A 71 -11.13 -3.99 10.98
CA THR A 71 -11.97 -4.49 9.88
C THR A 71 -12.94 -5.56 10.35
N THR A 72 -13.98 -5.83 9.55
CA THR A 72 -14.88 -6.99 9.75
C THR A 72 -14.14 -8.32 9.68
N GLY A 73 -13.03 -8.40 8.93
CA GLY A 73 -12.12 -9.54 8.84
C GLY A 73 -11.21 -9.74 10.06
N LYS A 74 -11.50 -9.08 11.19
CA LYS A 74 -10.76 -9.18 12.46
C LYS A 74 -9.27 -8.81 12.36
N LEU A 75 -8.96 -7.79 11.55
CA LEU A 75 -7.60 -7.29 11.34
C LEU A 75 -7.57 -5.77 11.46
N TRP A 76 -6.49 -5.23 12.03
CA TRP A 76 -6.20 -3.79 11.98
C TRP A 76 -5.62 -3.41 10.63
N ALA A 77 -6.30 -2.52 9.91
CA ALA A 77 -5.90 -2.04 8.60
C ALA A 77 -5.68 -0.52 8.61
N PRO A 78 -4.74 0.03 7.83
CA PRO A 78 -4.59 1.48 7.73
C PRO A 78 -5.85 2.11 7.12
N LEU A 79 -6.31 3.23 7.70
CA LEU A 79 -7.50 3.97 7.26
C LEU A 79 -7.32 4.58 5.87
N SER A 80 -6.08 4.95 5.54
CA SER A 80 -5.69 5.34 4.19
C SER A 80 -4.49 4.49 3.76
N LEU A 81 -4.72 3.65 2.76
CA LEU A 81 -3.64 3.05 1.98
C LEU A 81 -3.22 4.08 0.93
N GLY A 82 -2.21 4.89 1.25
CA GLY A 82 -1.51 5.63 0.21
C GLY A 82 -1.01 4.67 -0.88
N PRO A 83 -0.93 5.12 -2.14
CA PRO A 83 -0.49 4.26 -3.23
C PRO A 83 0.94 3.78 -2.97
N ALA A 84 1.18 2.48 -3.14
CA ALA A 84 2.53 1.94 -3.11
C ALA A 84 3.15 2.16 -4.49
N HIS A 85 4.24 2.92 -4.55
CA HIS A 85 4.83 3.40 -5.80
C HIS A 85 6.30 3.04 -5.89
N TRP A 86 6.71 2.57 -7.06
CA TRP A 86 8.10 2.36 -7.41
C TRP A 86 8.37 2.95 -8.80
N SER A 87 9.45 3.70 -8.95
CA SER A 87 9.85 4.26 -10.23
C SER A 87 11.35 4.21 -10.42
N SER A 88 11.78 4.18 -11.69
CA SER A 88 13.19 4.17 -12.06
C SER A 88 13.38 4.99 -13.34
N THR A 89 14.34 5.90 -13.29
CA THR A 89 14.78 6.70 -14.44
C THR A 89 15.81 5.95 -15.29
N LEU A 90 16.35 4.82 -14.81
CA LEU A 90 17.30 4.00 -15.54
C LEU A 90 16.65 3.45 -16.80
N SER A 91 17.31 3.73 -17.92
CA SER A 91 16.94 3.22 -19.24
C SER A 91 17.44 1.79 -19.40
N GLY A 92 16.61 0.93 -19.98
CA GLY A 92 17.00 -0.44 -20.29
C GLY A 92 16.39 -0.89 -21.61
N THR A 93 17.01 -1.91 -22.21
CA THR A 93 16.61 -2.44 -23.52
C THR A 93 16.24 -3.92 -23.49
N THR A 94 15.40 -4.33 -24.44
CA THR A 94 15.12 -5.74 -24.74
C THR A 94 14.76 -5.91 -26.20
N THR A 95 15.15 -7.05 -26.78
CA THR A 95 14.71 -7.53 -28.11
C THR A 95 13.75 -8.72 -27.98
N SER A 96 13.41 -9.11 -26.74
CA SER A 96 12.66 -10.33 -26.48
C SER A 96 11.23 -10.23 -27.01
N THR A 97 10.81 -11.27 -27.73
CA THR A 97 9.43 -11.45 -28.18
C THR A 97 8.53 -12.11 -27.12
N SER A 98 9.13 -12.68 -26.08
CA SER A 98 8.45 -13.14 -24.87
C SER A 98 8.65 -12.17 -23.71
N TYR A 99 7.75 -12.17 -22.73
CA TYR A 99 7.90 -11.33 -21.55
C TYR A 99 9.17 -11.69 -20.76
N VAL A 100 10.00 -10.69 -20.49
CA VAL A 100 11.18 -10.77 -19.63
C VAL A 100 11.05 -9.79 -18.47
N GLU A 101 11.52 -10.16 -17.28
CA GLU A 101 11.45 -9.34 -16.06
C GLU A 101 12.71 -8.48 -15.84
N THR A 102 13.66 -8.54 -16.78
CA THR A 102 14.92 -7.80 -16.76
C THR A 102 15.13 -7.05 -18.07
N LEU A 103 15.78 -5.89 -18.01
CA LEU A 103 16.24 -5.15 -19.19
C LEU A 103 17.76 -5.08 -19.18
N THR A 104 18.37 -5.20 -20.35
CA THR A 104 19.80 -4.95 -20.52
C THR A 104 20.12 -3.48 -20.20
N GLY A 105 21.14 -3.22 -19.41
CA GLY A 105 21.56 -1.87 -19.00
C GLY A 105 20.82 -1.28 -17.80
N ALA A 106 19.68 -1.87 -17.39
CA ALA A 106 19.02 -1.51 -16.13
C ALA A 106 19.44 -2.51 -15.05
N THR A 107 20.36 -2.10 -14.18
CA THR A 107 20.97 -2.97 -13.16
C THR A 107 20.08 -3.21 -11.94
N GLU A 108 19.07 -2.37 -11.71
CA GLU A 108 18.17 -2.53 -10.58
C GLU A 108 16.99 -3.46 -10.89
N PRO A 109 16.63 -4.37 -9.97
CA PRO A 109 15.42 -5.15 -10.10
C PRO A 109 14.21 -4.22 -10.09
N PHE A 110 13.42 -4.25 -11.16
CA PHE A 110 12.25 -3.39 -11.28
C PHE A 110 11.02 -4.04 -10.63
N ALA A 111 11.13 -4.25 -9.32
CA ALA A 111 10.14 -4.94 -8.50
C ALA A 111 10.03 -4.32 -7.11
N PHE A 112 8.84 -4.37 -6.52
CA PHE A 112 8.63 -3.99 -5.12
C PHE A 112 7.50 -4.81 -4.49
N THR A 113 7.47 -4.81 -3.15
CA THR A 113 6.48 -5.55 -2.36
C THR A 113 5.44 -4.59 -1.77
N PHE A 114 4.18 -4.98 -1.82
CA PHE A 114 3.06 -4.26 -1.20
C PHE A 114 2.21 -5.19 -0.33
N LEU A 115 1.48 -4.61 0.63
CA LEU A 115 0.48 -5.32 1.41
C LEU A 115 -0.88 -5.18 0.72
N ALA A 116 -1.56 -6.30 0.51
CA ALA A 116 -2.88 -6.32 -0.10
C ALA A 116 -3.90 -5.52 0.72
N PRO A 117 -4.75 -4.70 0.07
CA PRO A 117 -5.78 -3.93 0.75
C PRO A 117 -6.79 -4.77 1.53
N PRO A 118 -7.47 -4.17 2.54
CA PRO A 118 -8.50 -4.82 3.34
C PRO A 118 -9.63 -5.45 2.53
N TYR A 119 -9.99 -4.84 1.40
CA TYR A 119 -11.07 -5.30 0.53
C TYR A 119 -10.60 -6.29 -0.54
N GLY A 120 -9.32 -6.66 -0.54
CA GLY A 120 -8.76 -7.62 -1.50
C GLY A 120 -8.76 -7.13 -2.96
N VAL A 121 -8.96 -5.84 -3.17
CA VAL A 121 -9.06 -5.19 -4.48
C VAL A 121 -8.09 -4.01 -4.60
N ALA A 122 -7.46 -3.89 -5.77
CA ALA A 122 -6.51 -2.83 -6.06
C ALA A 122 -6.42 -2.57 -7.56
N VAL A 123 -5.81 -1.45 -7.95
CA VAL A 123 -5.43 -1.15 -9.34
C VAL A 123 -3.92 -1.10 -9.43
N LEU A 124 -3.36 -1.90 -10.33
CA LEU A 124 -1.97 -1.83 -10.74
C LEU A 124 -1.84 -0.89 -11.93
N THR A 125 -1.06 0.17 -11.80
CA THR A 125 -0.68 1.02 -12.92
C THR A 125 0.75 0.68 -13.33
N VAL A 126 0.95 0.44 -14.61
CA VAL A 126 2.27 0.32 -15.24
C VAL A 126 2.44 1.47 -16.22
N GLY A 127 3.62 2.08 -16.30
CA GLY A 127 3.87 3.10 -17.31
C GLY A 127 5.34 3.39 -17.51
N ALA A 128 5.67 3.87 -18.71
CA ALA A 128 7.04 4.17 -19.10
C ALA A 128 7.06 5.11 -20.31
N ARG A 129 8.23 5.66 -20.59
CA ARG A 129 8.56 6.22 -21.90
C ARG A 129 9.12 5.10 -22.78
N PHE A 130 8.45 4.89 -23.90
CA PHE A 130 8.76 3.89 -24.91
C PHE A 130 9.57 4.52 -26.04
N ASN A 131 10.55 3.77 -26.54
CA ASN A 131 11.23 4.04 -27.79
C ASN A 131 11.57 2.69 -28.44
N ASN A 132 11.12 2.45 -29.68
CA ASN A 132 11.39 1.20 -30.38
C ASN A 132 12.16 1.49 -31.67
N SER A 133 13.20 0.69 -31.95
CA SER A 133 14.07 0.91 -33.11
C SER A 133 13.48 0.46 -34.45
N ALA A 134 12.31 -0.20 -34.44
CA ALA A 134 11.62 -0.69 -35.63
C ALA A 134 10.10 -0.53 -35.46
N ALA A 135 9.37 -0.59 -36.58
CA ALA A 135 7.91 -0.47 -36.62
C ALA A 135 7.19 -1.74 -36.10
N GLY A 136 7.39 -2.06 -34.82
CA GLY A 136 6.72 -3.13 -34.09
C GLY A 136 5.85 -2.60 -32.95
N LEU A 137 5.31 -3.53 -32.16
CA LEU A 137 4.59 -3.24 -30.92
C LEU A 137 5.53 -3.44 -29.74
N ALA A 138 5.56 -2.46 -28.85
CA ALA A 138 6.30 -2.48 -27.60
C ALA A 138 5.34 -2.61 -26.42
N TYR A 139 5.64 -3.52 -25.49
CA TYR A 139 4.77 -3.87 -24.37
C TYR A 139 5.50 -3.68 -23.05
N PHE A 140 4.81 -3.04 -22.11
CA PHE A 140 5.18 -3.05 -20.70
C PHE A 140 3.99 -3.51 -19.85
N SER A 141 4.14 -4.66 -19.19
CA SER A 141 3.19 -5.26 -18.27
C SER A 141 3.88 -5.50 -16.92
N ALA A 142 3.24 -6.24 -16.01
CA ALA A 142 3.87 -6.69 -14.79
C ALA A 142 3.27 -8.02 -14.31
N SER A 143 4.11 -8.80 -13.64
CA SER A 143 3.73 -10.00 -12.91
C SER A 143 3.50 -9.67 -11.44
N VAL A 144 2.46 -10.25 -10.84
CA VAL A 144 2.15 -10.14 -9.41
C VAL A 144 2.21 -11.52 -8.79
N LYS A 145 3.05 -11.69 -7.76
CA LYS A 145 3.30 -12.95 -7.08
C LYS A 145 3.03 -12.83 -5.58
N GLN A 146 2.52 -13.89 -4.97
CA GLN A 146 2.45 -14.06 -3.52
C GLN A 146 3.42 -15.19 -3.14
N GLY A 147 4.60 -14.83 -2.64
CA GLY A 147 5.72 -15.77 -2.56
C GLY A 147 6.07 -16.30 -3.95
N THR A 148 5.95 -17.62 -4.17
CA THR A 148 6.20 -18.27 -5.47
C THR A 148 4.96 -18.38 -6.36
N ARG A 149 3.76 -18.18 -5.80
CA ARG A 149 2.50 -18.30 -6.54
C ARG A 149 2.29 -17.07 -7.41
N VAL A 150 2.15 -17.26 -8.72
CA VAL A 150 1.72 -16.20 -9.65
C VAL A 150 0.23 -15.98 -9.47
N VAL A 151 -0.15 -14.76 -9.09
CA VAL A 151 -1.55 -14.34 -8.95
C VAL A 151 -2.02 -13.64 -10.21
N THR A 152 -1.16 -12.82 -10.80
CA THR A 152 -1.39 -12.20 -12.10
C THR A 152 -0.11 -12.31 -12.93
N ALA A 153 -0.17 -13.00 -14.07
CA ALA A 153 0.96 -13.07 -15.00
C ALA A 153 0.99 -11.85 -15.93
N ALA A 154 2.18 -11.46 -16.39
CA ALA A 154 2.30 -10.52 -17.51
C ALA A 154 1.56 -11.05 -18.75
N ALA A 155 0.81 -10.19 -19.43
CA ALA A 155 0.03 -10.54 -20.60
C ALA A 155 -0.24 -9.32 -21.48
N ASP A 156 -0.42 -9.53 -22.78
CA ASP A 156 -0.69 -8.46 -23.75
C ASP A 156 -1.96 -7.67 -23.43
N SER A 157 -3.00 -8.35 -22.93
CA SER A 157 -4.27 -7.70 -22.51
C SER A 157 -4.12 -6.83 -21.25
N ARG A 158 -2.97 -6.88 -20.59
CA ARG A 158 -2.64 -6.18 -19.35
C ARG A 158 -1.32 -5.43 -19.50
N ALA A 159 -1.10 -4.80 -20.65
CA ALA A 159 0.13 -4.08 -20.95
C ALA A 159 -0.19 -2.66 -21.41
N ALA A 160 0.69 -1.71 -21.07
CA ALA A 160 0.82 -0.49 -21.84
C ALA A 160 1.49 -0.84 -23.17
N VAL A 161 0.84 -0.47 -24.27
CA VAL A 161 1.27 -0.83 -25.64
C VAL A 161 1.49 0.43 -26.46
N VAL A 162 2.62 0.48 -27.16
CA VAL A 162 2.95 1.53 -28.13
C VAL A 162 3.37 0.87 -29.43
N GLY A 163 2.84 1.37 -30.55
CA GLY A 163 3.25 0.93 -31.89
C GLY A 163 4.13 1.96 -32.59
N GLY A 164 5.01 1.48 -33.47
CA GLY A 164 5.86 2.32 -34.31
C GLY A 164 7.18 2.69 -33.65
N THR A 165 7.86 3.70 -34.22
CA THR A 165 9.22 4.11 -33.84
C THR A 165 9.26 5.43 -33.07
N ASN A 166 8.11 6.08 -32.87
CA ASN A 166 8.05 7.35 -32.16
C ASN A 166 8.32 7.15 -30.67
N GLN A 167 8.91 8.16 -30.04
CA GLN A 167 9.04 8.17 -28.58
C GLN A 167 7.73 8.61 -27.94
N VAL A 168 7.14 7.74 -27.13
CA VAL A 168 5.81 7.97 -26.54
C VAL A 168 5.82 7.55 -25.08
N THR A 169 5.19 8.34 -24.22
CA THR A 169 4.88 7.90 -22.86
C THR A 169 3.50 7.27 -22.85
N ALA A 170 3.41 6.04 -22.35
CA ALA A 170 2.15 5.33 -22.23
C ALA A 170 2.03 4.66 -20.86
N SER A 171 0.78 4.45 -20.43
CA SER A 171 0.46 3.80 -19.17
C SER A 171 -0.81 2.97 -19.32
N MET A 172 -0.96 1.97 -18.45
CA MET A 172 -2.12 1.08 -18.39
C MET A 172 -2.48 0.82 -16.94
N GLN A 173 -3.79 0.79 -16.65
CA GLN A 173 -4.34 0.43 -15.36
C GLN A 173 -4.98 -0.95 -15.43
N ILE A 174 -4.63 -1.81 -14.48
CA ILE A 174 -5.00 -3.22 -14.43
C ILE A 174 -5.73 -3.45 -13.12
N PRO A 175 -7.04 -3.75 -13.13
CA PRO A 175 -7.76 -4.12 -11.91
C PRO A 175 -7.23 -5.46 -11.39
N MET A 176 -7.10 -5.55 -10.07
CA MET A 176 -6.71 -6.75 -9.34
C MET A 176 -7.79 -7.07 -8.32
N THR A 177 -8.24 -8.32 -8.29
CA THR A 177 -9.27 -8.82 -7.38
C THR A 177 -8.83 -10.13 -6.76
N GLY A 178 -9.43 -10.51 -5.63
CA GLY A 178 -9.13 -11.77 -4.94
C GLY A 178 -7.80 -11.77 -4.18
N LEU A 179 -7.25 -10.60 -3.86
CA LEU A 179 -6.07 -10.50 -3.01
C LEU A 179 -6.44 -10.84 -1.57
N THR A 180 -5.64 -11.69 -0.91
CA THR A 180 -5.81 -11.97 0.53
C THR A 180 -5.46 -10.72 1.35
N PRO A 181 -6.41 -10.13 2.12
CA PRO A 181 -6.16 -8.92 2.88
C PRO A 181 -4.94 -9.04 3.81
N GLY A 182 -4.08 -8.02 3.81
CA GLY A 182 -2.88 -7.97 4.66
C GLY A 182 -1.73 -8.87 4.24
N ALA A 183 -1.89 -9.76 3.25
CA ALA A 183 -0.78 -10.56 2.73
C ALA A 183 0.15 -9.72 1.85
N ALA A 184 1.44 -10.09 1.84
CA ALA A 184 2.45 -9.44 1.02
C ALA A 184 2.48 -10.01 -0.41
N TYR A 185 2.54 -9.11 -1.39
CA TYR A 185 2.62 -9.43 -2.82
C TYR A 185 3.78 -8.66 -3.45
N THR A 186 4.48 -9.28 -4.39
CA THR A 186 5.55 -8.66 -5.16
C THR A 186 5.07 -8.38 -6.57
N VAL A 187 5.19 -7.13 -7.01
CA VAL A 187 4.96 -6.70 -8.40
C VAL A 187 6.32 -6.62 -9.09
N THR A 188 6.46 -7.21 -10.27
CA THR A 188 7.68 -7.17 -11.08
C THR A 188 7.33 -6.72 -12.48
N GLY A 189 8.03 -5.70 -13.00
CA GLY A 189 7.83 -5.23 -14.37
C GLY A 189 8.23 -6.28 -15.40
N ALA A 190 7.47 -6.38 -16.50
CA ALA A 190 7.70 -7.36 -17.56
C ALA A 190 7.59 -6.72 -18.94
N TYR A 191 8.52 -7.04 -19.83
CA TYR A 191 8.74 -6.30 -21.09
C TYR A 191 8.80 -7.26 -22.28
N ARG A 192 8.25 -6.85 -23.43
CA ARG A 192 8.48 -7.53 -24.71
C ARG A 192 8.28 -6.60 -25.90
N THR A 193 8.81 -6.98 -27.06
CA THR A 193 8.57 -6.30 -28.33
C THR A 193 8.30 -7.31 -29.44
N THR A 194 7.51 -6.96 -30.44
CA THR A 194 7.32 -7.83 -31.63
C THR A 194 8.40 -7.63 -32.68
N ALA A 195 9.14 -6.52 -32.66
CA ALA A 195 10.22 -6.22 -33.57
C ALA A 195 11.15 -5.13 -33.03
N GLY A 196 12.43 -5.19 -33.44
CA GLY A 196 13.43 -4.20 -33.08
C GLY A 196 13.93 -4.29 -31.63
N THR A 197 14.53 -3.20 -31.17
CA THR A 197 15.03 -3.02 -29.81
C THR A 197 14.12 -2.05 -29.07
N LEU A 198 13.36 -2.57 -28.11
CA LEU A 198 12.58 -1.76 -27.19
C LEU A 198 13.50 -1.16 -26.14
N THR A 199 13.50 0.17 -26.04
CA THR A 199 14.09 0.93 -24.94
C THR A 199 12.99 1.51 -24.06
N LEU A 200 13.09 1.27 -22.76
CA LEU A 200 12.16 1.81 -21.76
C LEU A 200 12.93 2.69 -20.77
N SER A 201 12.42 3.89 -20.53
CA SER A 201 12.92 4.82 -19.53
C SER A 201 11.77 5.41 -18.71
N ASN A 202 12.07 6.05 -17.58
CA ASN A 202 11.07 6.62 -16.67
C ASN A 202 9.94 5.62 -16.35
N ARG A 203 10.34 4.39 -16.02
CA ARG A 203 9.41 3.29 -15.74
C ARG A 203 8.82 3.51 -14.35
N TYR A 204 7.55 3.19 -14.18
CA TYR A 204 6.90 3.19 -12.87
C TYR A 204 5.87 2.07 -12.74
N LEU A 205 5.67 1.65 -11.49
CA LEU A 205 4.65 0.73 -11.03
C LEU A 205 3.95 1.40 -9.84
N THR A 206 2.62 1.42 -9.85
CA THR A 206 1.84 1.96 -8.74
C THR A 206 0.72 0.98 -8.38
N ILE A 207 0.60 0.62 -7.11
CA ILE A 207 -0.56 -0.05 -6.56
C ILE A 207 -1.42 0.97 -5.84
N THR A 208 -2.65 1.16 -6.32
CA THR A 208 -3.66 1.98 -5.67
C THR A 208 -4.72 1.07 -5.07
N SER A 209 -4.97 1.20 -3.77
CA SER A 209 -6.06 0.49 -3.11
C SER A 209 -7.39 0.97 -3.65
N LEU A 210 -8.31 0.03 -3.90
CA LEU A 210 -9.72 0.36 -4.07
C LEU A 210 -10.41 0.14 -2.72
N ILE A 211 -11.29 1.08 -2.35
CA ILE A 211 -12.15 1.02 -1.17
C ILE A 211 -13.54 0.57 -1.56
#